data_AF-A0A537BQH6-F1
#
_entry.id   AF-A0A537BQH6-F1
#
_cell.length_a   1.000
_cell.length_b   1.000
_cell.length_c   1.000
_cell.angle_alpha   90.00
_cell.angle_beta   90.00
_cell.angle_gamma   90.00
#
_symmetry.space_group_name_H-M   'P 1'
#
loop_
_entity.id
_entity.type
_entity.pdbx_description
1 polymer ?
#
loop_
_entity_poly.entity_id
_entity_poly.type
_entity_poly.pdbx_seq_one_letter_code
_entity_poly.pdbx_strand_id
1 'polypeptide(L)'
;FKGFDGVQWYGIVGPAKLPEEITQRLNAEINKALASPALRQRLSGEAIDSMPMTPEQFASFIRADIARWRALARERGISLDD
;
A
#
# COMPACT_ATOMS: atom_id res chain seq x y z
N PHE A 1 -6.99 -19.25 8.02
CA PHE A 1 -7.42 -20.08 6.87
C PHE A 1 -6.22 -20.37 5.98
N LYS A 2 -6.02 -21.61 5.54
CA LYS A 2 -4.87 -21.98 4.71
C LYS A 2 -5.04 -21.32 3.33
N GLY A 3 -4.08 -20.48 2.92
CA GLY A 3 -4.15 -19.70 1.67
C GLY A 3 -4.93 -18.39 1.75
N PHE A 4 -5.41 -17.98 2.93
CA PHE A 4 -5.97 -16.65 3.13
C PHE A 4 -4.84 -15.67 3.46
N ASP A 5 -4.46 -14.88 2.47
CA ASP A 5 -3.59 -13.72 2.62
C ASP A 5 -4.42 -12.46 2.38
N GLY A 6 -5.12 -12.04 3.44
CA GLY A 6 -5.97 -10.85 3.49
C GLY A 6 -5.35 -9.75 4.33
N VAL A 7 -4.01 -9.63 4.32
CA VAL A 7 -3.32 -8.61 5.11
C VAL A 7 -3.74 -7.23 4.61
N GLN A 8 -4.34 -6.45 5.51
CA GLN A 8 -4.66 -5.07 5.25
C GLN A 8 -3.36 -4.26 5.17
N TRP A 9 -3.30 -3.35 4.21
CA TRP A 9 -2.17 -2.46 4.02
C TRP A 9 -2.65 -1.01 3.97
N TYR A 10 -1.74 -0.09 4.28
CA TYR A 10 -1.92 1.35 4.19
C TYR A 10 -0.84 1.94 3.28
N GLY A 11 -1.14 3.05 2.62
CA GLY A 11 -0.16 3.76 1.82
C GLY A 11 -0.59 5.18 1.49
N ILE A 12 0.31 5.92 0.85
CA ILE A 12 0.12 7.33 0.52
C ILE A 12 0.08 7.47 -1.00
N VAL A 13 -0.96 8.14 -1.51
CA VAL A 13 -1.14 8.42 -2.94
C VAL A 13 -1.30 9.92 -3.15
N GLY A 14 -0.80 10.41 -4.29
CA GLY A 14 -0.95 11.81 -4.71
C GLY A 14 -1.85 11.96 -5.94
N PRO A 15 -2.09 13.20 -6.41
CA PRO A 15 -2.81 13.45 -7.66
C PRO A 15 -2.16 12.75 -8.85
N ALA A 16 -2.97 12.29 -9.83
CA ALA A 16 -2.49 11.50 -10.96
C ALA A 16 -1.41 12.17 -11.84
N LYS A 17 -1.33 13.51 -11.81
CA LYS A 17 -0.37 14.31 -12.59
C LYS A 17 0.67 14.99 -11.70
N LEU A 18 0.92 14.45 -10.50
CA LEU A 18 1.99 14.95 -9.65
C LEU A 18 3.32 14.87 -10.41
N PRO A 19 4.14 15.94 -10.45
CA PRO A 19 5.44 15.89 -11.11
C PRO A 19 6.33 14.78 -10.52
N GLU A 20 7.13 14.15 -11.38
CA GLU A 20 8.00 13.04 -11.01
C GLU A 20 8.97 13.44 -9.90
N GLU A 21 9.62 14.61 -10.02
CA GLU A 21 10.55 15.12 -9.01
C GLU A 21 9.90 15.25 -7.63
N ILE A 22 8.65 15.74 -7.58
CA ILE A 22 7.90 15.85 -6.32
C ILE A 22 7.57 14.46 -5.77
N THR A 23 7.17 13.55 -6.65
CA THR A 23 6.87 12.14 -6.29
C THR A 23 8.09 11.47 -5.66
N GLN A 24 9.25 11.61 -6.29
CA GLN A 24 10.50 11.03 -5.80
C GLN A 24 10.92 11.67 -4.47
N ARG A 25 10.84 13.00 -4.34
CA ARG A 25 11.17 13.70 -3.10
C ARG A 25 10.27 13.26 -1.94
N LEU A 26 8.96 13.16 -2.16
CA LEU A 26 8.03 12.70 -1.13
C LEU A 26 8.31 11.25 -0.73
N ASN A 27 8.55 10.36 -1.71
CA ASN A 27 8.90 8.96 -1.44
C ASN A 27 10.17 8.86 -0.57
N ALA A 28 11.21 9.62 -0.90
CA ALA A 28 12.46 9.63 -0.14
C ALA A 28 12.24 10.06 1.32
N GLU A 29 11.51 11.15 1.55
CA GLU A 29 11.24 11.64 2.91
C GLU A 29 10.32 10.70 3.71
N ILE A 30 9.32 10.10 3.06
CA ILE A 30 8.46 9.08 3.69
C ILE A 30 9.29 7.86 4.12
N ASN A 31 10.14 7.34 3.23
CA ASN A 31 11.01 6.20 3.52
C ASN A 31 12.00 6.52 4.65
N LYS A 32 12.53 7.74 4.70
CA LYS A 32 13.36 8.22 5.80
C LYS A 32 12.58 8.29 7.12
N ALA A 33 11.34 8.75 7.10
CA ALA A 33 10.49 8.78 8.29
C ALA A 33 10.18 7.36 8.81
N LEU A 34 9.85 6.42 7.91
CA LEU A 34 9.65 5.00 8.21
C LEU A 34 10.93 4.33 8.74
N ALA A 35 12.11 4.89 8.44
CA ALA A 35 13.36 4.41 8.99
C ALA A 35 13.64 4.89 10.42
N SER A 36 12.87 5.85 10.93
CA SER A 36 13.08 6.38 12.29
C SER A 36 12.68 5.35 13.36
N PRO A 37 13.51 5.12 14.40
CA PRO A 37 13.19 4.17 15.46
C PRO A 37 11.87 4.48 16.18
N ALA A 38 11.60 5.76 16.42
CA ALA A 38 10.38 6.22 17.10
C ALA A 38 9.12 5.86 16.31
N LEU A 39 9.11 6.08 14.99
CA LEU A 39 7.95 5.72 14.17
C LEU A 39 7.82 4.21 14.04
N ARG A 40 8.91 3.48 13.84
CA ARG A 40 8.88 2.00 13.78
C ARG A 40 8.30 1.42 15.06
N GLN A 41 8.74 1.89 16.23
CA GLN A 41 8.23 1.41 17.52
C GLN A 41 6.74 1.68 17.68
N ARG A 42 6.28 2.85 17.25
CA ARG A 42 4.85 3.19 17.28
C ARG A 42 4.03 2.28 16.36
N LEU A 43 4.46 2.11 15.11
CA LEU A 43 3.78 1.26 14.12
C LEU A 43 3.77 -0.20 14.55
N SER A 44 4.89 -0.72 15.08
CA SER A 44 4.93 -2.09 15.61
C SER A 44 3.99 -2.29 16.80
N GLY A 45 3.76 -1.25 17.61
CA GLY A 45 2.78 -1.28 18.70
C GLY A 45 1.34 -1.41 18.21
N GLU A 46 1.07 -1.00 16.96
CA GLU A 46 -0.21 -1.15 16.27
C GLU A 46 -0.25 -2.38 15.36
N ALA A 47 0.75 -3.28 15.45
CA ALA A 47 0.93 -4.44 14.57
C ALA A 47 1.06 -4.08 13.08
N ILE A 48 1.59 -2.89 12.78
CA ILE A 48 1.88 -2.43 11.43
C ILE A 48 3.37 -2.62 11.13
N ASP A 49 3.65 -3.49 10.17
CA ASP A 49 5.01 -3.65 9.62
C ASP A 49 5.24 -2.65 8.48
N SER A 50 6.34 -1.91 8.58
CA SER A 50 6.70 -0.93 7.53
C SER A 50 7.19 -1.64 6.28
N MET A 51 6.56 -1.35 5.13
CA MET A 51 6.92 -1.89 3.82
C MET A 51 7.37 -0.76 2.86
N PRO A 52 8.58 -0.21 3.02
CA PRO A 52 9.07 0.82 2.12
C PRO A 52 9.22 0.28 0.69
N MET A 53 8.74 1.06 -0.29
CA MET A 53 8.77 0.73 -1.72
C MET A 53 9.15 1.98 -2.52
N THR A 54 9.64 1.79 -3.76
CA THR A 54 9.67 2.87 -4.75
C THR A 54 8.25 3.21 -5.24
N PRO A 55 8.02 4.38 -5.84
CA PRO A 55 6.72 4.73 -6.43
C PRO A 55 6.23 3.68 -7.44
N GLU A 56 7.13 3.14 -8.27
CA GLU A 56 6.82 2.16 -9.31
C GLU A 56 6.48 0.79 -8.72
N GLN A 57 7.20 0.37 -7.68
CA GLN A 57 6.89 -0.83 -6.93
C GLN A 57 5.53 -0.73 -6.26
N PHE A 58 5.23 0.39 -5.60
CA PHE A 58 3.95 0.60 -4.94
C PHE A 58 2.79 0.68 -5.95
N ALA A 59 2.99 1.34 -7.09
CA ALA A 59 2.00 1.36 -8.16
C ALA A 59 1.72 -0.05 -8.71
N SER A 60 2.75 -0.89 -8.81
CA SER A 60 2.62 -2.28 -9.25
C SER A 60 1.90 -3.14 -8.21
N PHE A 61 2.19 -2.92 -6.93
CA PHE A 61 1.51 -3.56 -5.81
C PHE A 61 0.01 -3.25 -5.81
N ILE A 62 -0.37 -1.97 -5.91
CA ILE A 62 -1.79 -1.56 -5.98
C ILE A 62 -2.49 -2.23 -7.18
N ARG A 63 -1.87 -2.23 -8.37
CA ARG A 63 -2.44 -2.87 -9.57
C ARG A 63 -2.67 -4.37 -9.37
N ALA A 64 -1.70 -5.07 -8.78
CA ALA A 64 -1.80 -6.49 -8.52
C ALA A 64 -2.90 -6.81 -7.51
N ASP A 65 -3.00 -6.03 -6.42
CA ASP A 65 -4.01 -6.25 -5.39
C ASP A 65 -5.43 -5.97 -5.93
N ILE A 66 -5.62 -4.88 -6.67
CA ILE A 66 -6.89 -4.60 -7.37
C ILE A 66 -7.27 -5.75 -8.31
N ALA A 67 -6.32 -6.25 -9.11
CA ALA A 67 -6.58 -7.35 -10.04
C ALA A 67 -7.02 -8.63 -9.30
N ARG A 68 -6.33 -8.98 -8.21
CA ARG A 68 -6.64 -10.13 -7.35
C ARG A 68 -8.04 -10.03 -6.75
N TRP A 69 -8.36 -8.91 -6.11
CA TRP A 69 -9.66 -8.74 -5.45
C TRP A 69 -10.80 -8.63 -6.46
N ARG A 70 -10.58 -8.00 -7.62
CA ARG A 70 -11.57 -7.96 -8.70
C ARG A 70 -11.86 -9.36 -9.24
N ALA A 71 -10.85 -10.21 -9.41
CA ALA A 71 -11.04 -11.59 -9.86
C ALA A 71 -11.87 -12.38 -8.84
N LEU A 72 -11.53 -12.28 -7.55
CA LEU A 72 -12.28 -12.94 -6.48
C LEU A 72 -13.75 -12.47 -6.43
N ALA A 73 -13.98 -11.16 -6.47
CA ALA A 73 -15.34 -10.61 -6.44
C ALA A 73 -16.19 -11.14 -7.60
N ARG A 74 -15.61 -11.22 -8.81
CA ARG A 74 -16.29 -11.78 -9.99
C ARG A 74 -16.58 -13.27 -9.84
N GLU A 75 -15.62 -14.07 -9.38
CA GLU A 75 -15.78 -15.51 -9.16
C GLU A 75 -16.91 -15.80 -8.16
N ARG A 76 -17.06 -14.94 -7.14
CA ARG A 76 -18.01 -15.14 -6.04
C ARG A 76 -19.32 -14.37 -6.20
N GLY A 77 -19.51 -13.65 -7.30
CA GLY A 77 -20.71 -12.84 -7.54
C GLY A 77 -20.90 -11.73 -6.50
N ILE A 78 -19.81 -11.21 -5.94
CA ILE A 78 -19.84 -10.13 -4.94
C ILE A 78 -20.01 -8.80 -5.68
N SER A 79 -21.12 -8.11 -5.40
CA SER A 79 -21.38 -6.72 -5.76
C SER A 79 -21.48 -5.86 -4.50
N LEU A 80 -21.20 -4.58 -4.64
CA LEU A 80 -21.64 -3.60 -3.64
C LEU A 80 -23.05 -3.19 -4.05
N ASP A 81 -23.98 -3.24 -3.10
CA ASP A 81 -25.28 -2.60 -3.26
C ASP A 81 -25.11 -1.09 -3.06
N ASP A 82 -25.92 -0.29 -3.76
CA ASP A 82 -25.95 1.17 -3.61
C ASP A 82 -26.57 1.61 -2.26
#